data_AF-A0A7S3WAQ3-F1
#
_entry.id   AF-A0A7S3WAQ3-F1
#
_cell.length_a   1.000
_cell.length_b   1.000
_cell.length_c   1.000
_cell.angle_alpha   90.00
_cell.angle_beta   90.00
_cell.angle_gamma   90.00
#
_symmetry.space_group_name_H-M   'P 1'
#
loop_
_entity.id
_entity.type
_entity.pdbx_description
1 polymer ?
#
loop_
_entity_poly.entity_id
_entity_poly.type
_entity_poly.pdbx_seq_one_letter_code
_entity_poly.pdbx_strand_id
1 'polypeptide(L)'
;MSSGRAVQQPMDSTVSLLYLWRLCVDSQDGREVDGSVLNWNTLRAALDNLPINRCESLRCRSGDDILHQYFGPRRTPVNFTRYWRGMEVILQTCDTFHCRGMDASTQQQVASLRRFRDSILESSESRVHGGTTHDSFSVNELRRRYEDLRRQAAAEGLGAAPVCDFWVARLRELPQHESVPVTLDDIASALLKWLEVLLKPLMRGPAGDDDDAEFDEELETDDDAASYSDEPEQEWAPPSATSARRHEGAAIAEAAAEVAALAGHLGSIAGTVAMQHRLGPASWLLVAAPNEPQEVCRFREQLVHRIGDGGPELTFGRLYRLMTDALSEDAAARGGGSSLSRATLRAGMERLAGVVRRQVR
;
A
#
# COMPACT_ATOMS: atom_id res chain seq x y z
N MET A 1 -22.04 -11.35 28.08
CA MET A 1 -20.64 -11.38 27.61
C MET A 1 -20.57 -10.49 26.38
N SER A 2 -20.16 -9.24 26.55
CA SER A 2 -20.11 -8.26 25.47
C SER A 2 -18.81 -8.50 24.69
N SER A 3 -18.90 -9.05 23.48
CA SER A 3 -17.77 -9.08 22.55
C SER A 3 -17.34 -7.65 22.25
N GLY A 4 -16.26 -7.21 22.90
CA GLY A 4 -15.61 -5.95 22.62
C GLY A 4 -15.12 -5.98 21.18
N ARG A 5 -15.83 -5.28 20.29
CA ARG A 5 -15.44 -5.13 18.90
C ARG A 5 -14.14 -4.33 18.91
N ALA A 6 -13.01 -5.00 18.62
CA ALA A 6 -11.73 -4.33 18.48
C ALA A 6 -11.88 -3.23 17.42
N VAL A 7 -11.83 -1.97 17.86
CA VAL A 7 -11.85 -0.83 16.96
C VAL A 7 -10.51 -0.87 16.23
N GLN A 8 -10.51 -1.38 15.00
CA GLN A 8 -9.33 -1.32 14.14
C GLN A 8 -8.92 0.14 14.03
N GLN A 9 -7.74 0.47 14.53
CA GLN A 9 -7.23 1.81 14.38
C GLN A 9 -6.98 2.07 12.89
N PRO A 10 -7.45 3.20 12.35
CA PRO A 10 -7.20 3.55 10.96
C PRO A 10 -5.69 3.63 10.72
N MET A 11 -5.21 2.93 9.70
CA MET A 11 -3.79 2.95 9.30
C MET A 11 -3.35 4.37 8.90
N ASP A 12 -2.08 4.68 9.15
CA ASP A 12 -1.45 5.91 8.66
C ASP A 12 -1.56 5.98 7.14
N SER A 13 -1.98 7.14 6.61
CA SER A 13 -2.15 7.33 5.18
C SER A 13 -0.84 7.17 4.42
N THR A 14 0.31 7.58 4.97
CA THR A 14 1.63 7.42 4.33
C THR A 14 1.96 5.94 4.16
N VAL A 15 1.69 5.13 5.19
CA VAL A 15 1.88 3.68 5.15
C VAL A 15 0.95 3.05 4.11
N SER A 16 -0.34 3.42 4.10
CA SER A 16 -1.30 2.94 3.10
C SER A 16 -0.89 3.31 1.67
N LEU A 17 -0.32 4.51 1.45
CA LEU A 17 0.19 4.93 0.15
C LEU A 17 1.41 4.12 -0.28
N LEU A 18 2.32 3.77 0.64
CA LEU A 18 3.44 2.87 0.33
C LEU A 18 2.96 1.47 -0.08
N TYR A 19 2.00 0.91 0.66
CA TYR A 19 1.42 -0.39 0.29
C TYR A 19 0.74 -0.34 -1.07
N LEU A 20 -0.05 0.71 -1.32
CA LEU A 20 -0.74 0.88 -2.58
C LEU A 20 0.25 1.07 -3.74
N TRP A 21 1.33 1.83 -3.53
CA TRP A 21 2.41 1.95 -4.51
C TRP A 21 2.96 0.57 -4.90
N ARG A 22 3.35 -0.24 -3.92
CA ARG A 22 3.88 -1.60 -4.15
C ARG A 22 2.89 -2.48 -4.91
N LEU A 23 1.63 -2.52 -4.46
CA LEU A 23 0.58 -3.27 -5.15
C LEU A 23 0.39 -2.81 -6.60
N CYS A 24 0.47 -1.50 -6.85
CA CYS A 24 0.40 -0.97 -8.21
C CYS A 24 1.62 -1.41 -9.05
N VAL A 25 2.83 -1.32 -8.50
CA VAL A 25 4.07 -1.76 -9.19
C VAL A 25 4.03 -3.27 -9.49
N ASP A 26 3.69 -4.08 -8.50
CA ASP A 26 3.59 -5.54 -8.62
C ASP A 26 2.54 -5.98 -9.64
N SER A 27 1.47 -5.19 -9.80
CA SER A 27 0.40 -5.47 -10.77
C SER A 27 0.77 -5.18 -12.24
N GLN A 28 1.97 -4.63 -12.50
CA GLN A 28 2.43 -4.34 -13.86
C GLN A 28 2.92 -5.62 -14.53
N ASP A 29 2.00 -6.32 -15.21
CA ASP A 29 2.29 -7.58 -15.89
C ASP A 29 3.40 -7.43 -16.97
N GLY A 30 4.58 -7.97 -16.69
CA GLY A 30 5.46 -8.61 -17.69
C GLY A 30 6.12 -7.75 -18.77
N ARG A 31 6.41 -6.47 -18.52
CA ARG A 31 7.41 -5.73 -19.31
C ARG A 31 8.47 -5.23 -18.37
N GLU A 32 9.73 -5.20 -18.82
CA GLU A 32 10.92 -4.66 -18.15
C GLU A 32 10.76 -3.15 -17.81
N VAL A 33 9.72 -2.81 -17.06
CA VAL A 33 9.53 -1.49 -16.49
C VAL A 33 10.29 -1.54 -15.20
N ASP A 34 11.33 -0.71 -15.13
CA ASP A 34 12.10 -0.48 -13.94
C ASP A 34 11.13 -0.31 -12.76
N GLY A 35 11.26 -1.12 -11.70
CA GLY A 35 10.29 -1.20 -10.59
C GLY A 35 10.12 0.10 -9.79
N SER A 36 10.76 1.17 -10.24
CA SER A 36 10.74 2.53 -9.72
C SER A 36 9.64 3.42 -10.34
N VAL A 37 8.95 2.98 -11.40
CA VAL A 37 7.93 3.80 -12.09
C VAL A 37 6.59 3.09 -12.32
N LEU A 38 5.50 3.84 -12.14
CA LEU A 38 4.15 3.38 -12.43
C LEU A 38 3.72 3.72 -13.86
N ASN A 39 3.15 2.73 -14.55
CA ASN A 39 2.51 2.94 -15.84
C ASN A 39 1.21 3.73 -15.66
N TRP A 40 1.02 4.75 -16.51
CA TRP A 40 -0.21 5.55 -16.56
C TRP A 40 -1.48 4.71 -16.58
N ASN A 41 -1.50 3.60 -17.35
CA ASN A 41 -2.68 2.74 -17.46
C ASN A 41 -2.97 1.97 -16.18
N THR A 42 -1.95 1.58 -15.43
CA THR A 42 -2.10 0.91 -14.13
C THR A 42 -2.71 1.85 -13.11
N LEU A 43 -2.18 3.08 -13.02
CA LEU A 43 -2.72 4.10 -12.14
C LEU A 43 -4.15 4.50 -12.54
N ARG A 44 -4.42 4.61 -13.84
CA ARG A 44 -5.78 4.83 -14.37
C ARG A 44 -6.73 3.74 -13.92
N ALA A 45 -6.38 2.47 -14.12
CA ALA A 45 -7.23 1.35 -13.72
C ALA A 45 -7.48 1.33 -12.20
N ALA A 46 -6.50 1.74 -11.40
CA ALA A 46 -6.67 1.88 -9.94
C ALA A 46 -7.65 3.01 -9.58
N LEU A 47 -7.68 4.11 -10.33
CA LEU A 47 -8.56 5.27 -10.10
C LEU A 47 -9.94 5.16 -10.77
N ASP A 48 -10.09 4.34 -11.81
CA ASP A 48 -11.33 4.21 -12.59
C ASP A 48 -12.53 3.70 -11.76
N ASN A 49 -12.27 3.11 -10.59
CA ASN A 49 -13.31 2.65 -9.65
C ASN A 49 -13.64 3.67 -8.54
N LEU A 50 -13.12 4.90 -8.63
CA LEU A 50 -13.49 5.94 -7.69
C LEU A 50 -14.96 6.33 -7.89
N PRO A 51 -15.78 6.35 -6.83
CA PRO A 51 -17.18 6.73 -6.96
C PRO A 51 -17.31 8.19 -7.39
N ILE A 52 -18.35 8.49 -8.17
CA ILE A 52 -18.55 9.78 -8.87
C ILE A 52 -18.50 10.98 -7.91
N ASN A 53 -19.04 10.82 -6.70
CA ASN A 53 -19.02 11.84 -5.64
C ASN A 53 -17.60 12.29 -5.27
N ARG A 54 -16.58 11.43 -5.40
CA ARG A 54 -15.18 11.80 -5.14
C ARG A 54 -14.58 12.60 -6.29
N CYS A 55 -14.98 12.33 -7.54
CA CYS A 55 -14.58 13.14 -8.68
C CYS A 55 -15.06 14.59 -8.52
N GLU A 56 -16.27 14.78 -8.00
CA GLU A 56 -16.82 16.11 -7.70
C GLU A 56 -16.01 16.86 -6.63
N SER A 57 -15.64 16.19 -5.53
CA SER A 57 -14.76 16.78 -4.49
C SER A 57 -13.41 17.22 -5.04
N LEU A 58 -12.86 16.46 -5.99
CA LEU A 58 -11.60 16.77 -6.68
C LEU A 58 -11.76 17.81 -7.80
N ARG A 59 -12.99 18.29 -8.05
CA ARG A 59 -13.33 19.20 -9.17
C ARG A 59 -12.90 18.65 -10.54
N CYS A 60 -12.85 17.32 -10.67
CA CYS A 60 -12.45 16.62 -11.89
C CYS A 60 -13.68 16.01 -12.57
N ARG A 61 -13.72 16.01 -13.90
CA ARG A 61 -14.86 15.45 -14.67
C ARG A 61 -14.65 13.99 -15.05
N SER A 62 -13.41 13.52 -15.04
CA SER A 62 -13.03 12.17 -15.41
C SER A 62 -11.80 11.70 -14.66
N GLY A 63 -11.55 10.38 -14.63
CA GLY A 63 -10.30 9.81 -14.11
C GLY A 63 -9.06 10.33 -14.85
N ASP A 64 -9.18 10.63 -16.14
CA ASP A 64 -8.09 11.24 -16.91
C ASP A 64 -7.76 12.67 -16.45
N ASP A 65 -8.77 13.43 -15.99
CA ASP A 65 -8.55 14.78 -15.44
C ASP A 65 -7.83 14.68 -14.09
N ILE A 66 -8.21 13.72 -13.25
CA ILE A 66 -7.51 13.43 -11.98
C ILE A 66 -6.05 13.09 -12.28
N LEU A 67 -5.81 12.16 -13.20
CA LEU A 67 -4.44 11.76 -13.55
C LEU A 67 -3.61 12.94 -14.04
N HIS A 68 -4.17 13.75 -14.94
CA HIS A 68 -3.49 14.92 -15.49
C HIS A 68 -3.19 15.98 -14.42
N GLN A 69 -4.16 16.24 -13.55
CA GLN A 69 -4.07 17.29 -12.54
C GLN A 69 -3.09 16.94 -11.41
N TYR A 70 -3.04 15.68 -10.98
CA TYR A 70 -2.31 15.30 -9.76
C TYR A 70 -1.02 14.53 -10.02
N PHE A 71 -0.85 13.91 -11.20
CA PHE A 71 0.30 13.05 -11.50
C PHE A 71 1.14 13.53 -12.70
N GLY A 72 0.68 14.56 -13.41
CA GLY A 72 1.42 15.21 -14.50
C GLY A 72 0.85 14.91 -15.90
N PRO A 73 1.57 15.33 -16.95
CA PRO A 73 1.08 15.28 -18.33
C PRO A 73 0.80 13.85 -18.81
N ARG A 74 -0.23 13.72 -19.67
CA ARG A 74 -0.76 12.42 -20.11
C ARG A 74 0.33 11.50 -20.68
N ARG A 75 0.28 10.23 -20.27
CA ARG A 75 1.08 9.10 -20.79
C ARG A 75 2.57 9.11 -20.40
N THR A 76 2.98 9.96 -19.46
CA THR A 76 4.32 9.83 -18.85
C THR A 76 4.28 8.77 -17.73
N PRO A 77 5.33 7.95 -17.57
CA PRO A 77 5.49 7.14 -16.37
C PRO A 77 5.45 8.02 -15.12
N VAL A 78 4.81 7.53 -14.07
CA VAL A 78 4.66 8.23 -12.80
C VAL A 78 5.64 7.63 -11.81
N ASN A 79 6.70 8.36 -11.50
CA ASN A 79 7.63 7.95 -10.44
C ASN A 79 7.03 8.16 -9.04
N PHE A 80 7.70 7.61 -8.04
CA PHE A 80 7.21 7.61 -6.67
C PHE A 80 6.97 9.03 -6.10
N THR A 81 7.80 10.02 -6.44
CA THR A 81 7.63 11.39 -5.95
C THR A 81 6.31 12.02 -6.42
N ARG A 82 5.99 11.91 -7.72
CA ARG A 82 4.72 12.38 -8.28
C ARG A 82 3.55 11.59 -7.75
N TYR A 83 3.66 10.27 -7.68
CA TYR A 83 2.63 9.41 -7.10
C TYR A 83 2.30 9.82 -5.65
N TRP A 84 3.33 9.92 -4.81
CA TRP A 84 3.16 10.22 -3.40
C TRP A 84 2.53 11.60 -3.20
N ARG A 85 3.00 12.62 -3.94
CA ARG A 85 2.40 13.97 -3.90
C ARG A 85 0.95 13.94 -4.38
N GLY A 86 0.67 13.36 -5.54
CA GLY A 86 -0.66 13.34 -6.15
C GLY A 86 -1.69 12.66 -5.26
N MET A 87 -1.36 11.46 -4.74
CA MET A 87 -2.25 10.74 -3.84
C MET A 87 -2.46 11.46 -2.50
N GLU A 88 -1.43 12.10 -1.95
CA GLU A 88 -1.55 12.88 -0.72
C GLU A 88 -2.50 14.06 -0.89
N VAL A 89 -2.40 14.81 -2.00
CA VAL A 89 -3.33 15.92 -2.28
C VAL A 89 -4.76 15.41 -2.50
N ILE A 90 -4.95 14.26 -3.17
CA ILE A 90 -6.26 13.64 -3.34
C ILE A 90 -6.88 13.29 -1.96
N LEU A 91 -6.11 12.63 -1.08
CA LEU A 91 -6.57 12.25 0.25
C LEU A 91 -6.89 13.47 1.12
N GLN A 92 -6.08 14.52 1.04
CA GLN A 92 -6.31 15.79 1.75
C GLN A 92 -7.56 16.50 1.24
N THR A 93 -7.76 16.56 -0.08
CA THR A 93 -8.95 17.17 -0.70
C THR A 93 -10.23 16.42 -0.33
N CYS A 94 -10.12 15.11 -0.10
CA CYS A 94 -11.23 14.26 0.35
C CYS A 94 -11.40 14.23 1.88
N ASP A 95 -10.59 14.96 2.65
CA ASP A 95 -10.57 14.94 4.14
C ASP A 95 -10.38 13.53 4.74
N THR A 96 -9.62 12.68 4.03
CA THR A 96 -9.33 11.29 4.41
C THR A 96 -7.86 11.06 4.76
N PHE A 97 -7.06 12.12 4.77
CA PHE A 97 -5.64 12.03 5.08
C PHE A 97 -5.42 11.99 6.60
N HIS A 98 -4.73 10.96 7.07
CA HIS A 98 -4.50 10.71 8.49
C HIS A 98 -3.02 10.40 8.75
N CYS A 99 -2.43 11.12 9.70
CA CYS A 99 -1.05 10.93 10.17
C CYS A 99 -1.01 10.29 11.57
N ARG A 100 -1.84 9.27 11.83
CA ARG A 100 -1.99 8.67 13.17
C ARG A 100 -1.21 7.36 13.27
N GLY A 101 -0.68 7.09 14.46
CA GLY A 101 0.04 5.84 14.76
C GLY A 101 1.56 5.92 14.58
N MET A 102 2.09 7.04 14.07
CA MET A 102 3.53 7.32 14.06
C MET A 102 3.96 7.98 15.38
N ASP A 103 5.16 7.68 15.87
CA ASP A 103 5.78 8.49 16.91
C ASP A 103 6.14 9.90 16.37
N ALA A 104 6.31 10.86 17.28
CA ALA A 104 6.53 12.25 16.92
C ALA A 104 7.81 12.47 16.09
N SER A 105 8.87 11.71 16.35
CA SER A 105 10.13 11.80 15.63
C SER A 105 9.97 11.32 14.18
N THR A 106 9.39 10.13 14.00
CA THR A 106 9.06 9.59 12.68
C THR A 106 8.15 10.54 11.90
N GLN A 107 7.10 11.08 12.55
CA GLN A 107 6.18 12.03 11.92
C GLN A 107 6.90 13.30 11.43
N GLN A 108 7.84 13.85 12.21
CA GLN A 108 8.65 14.99 11.83
C GLN A 108 9.60 14.68 10.66
N GLN A 109 10.23 13.50 10.66
CA GLN A 109 11.08 13.06 9.55
C GLN A 109 10.29 12.87 8.25
N VAL A 110 9.10 12.22 8.30
CA VAL A 110 8.20 12.10 7.14
C VAL A 110 7.76 13.49 6.64
N ALA A 111 7.41 14.40 7.55
CA ALA A 111 7.06 15.77 7.16
C ALA A 111 8.21 16.49 6.45
N SER A 112 9.45 16.30 6.92
CA SER A 112 10.62 16.86 6.24
C SER A 112 10.88 16.22 4.88
N LEU A 113 10.62 14.92 4.71
CA LEU A 113 10.69 14.24 3.41
C LEU A 113 9.63 14.78 2.42
N ARG A 114 8.43 15.12 2.90
CA ARG A 114 7.39 15.78 2.07
C ARG A 114 7.88 17.16 1.60
N ARG A 115 8.46 17.97 2.48
CA ARG A 115 9.06 19.27 2.10
C ARG A 115 10.15 19.12 1.04
N PHE A 116 11.01 18.10 1.19
CA PHE A 116 12.03 17.80 0.19
C PHE A 116 11.41 17.42 -1.17
N ARG A 117 10.46 16.46 -1.18
CA ARG A 117 9.70 16.04 -2.36
C ARG A 117 9.10 17.24 -3.09
N ASP A 118 8.37 18.08 -2.35
CA ASP A 118 7.66 19.22 -2.92
C ASP A 118 8.64 20.23 -3.54
N SER A 119 9.75 20.51 -2.85
CA SER A 119 10.83 21.38 -3.35
C SER A 119 11.47 20.86 -4.65
N ILE A 120 11.66 19.53 -4.78
CA ILE A 120 12.18 18.90 -6.00
C ILE A 120 11.18 19.02 -7.14
N LEU A 121 9.90 18.74 -6.89
CA LEU A 121 8.84 18.83 -7.90
C LEU A 121 8.67 20.26 -8.42
N GLU A 122 8.58 21.26 -7.54
CA GLU A 122 8.49 22.69 -7.92
C GLU A 122 9.66 23.14 -8.81
N SER A 123 10.86 22.63 -8.51
CA SER A 123 12.06 22.96 -9.29
C SER A 123 12.09 22.26 -10.63
N SER A 124 11.57 21.02 -10.71
CA SER A 124 11.41 20.31 -11.98
C SER A 124 10.38 21.00 -12.88
N GLU A 125 9.25 21.43 -12.33
CA GLU A 125 8.21 22.14 -13.07
C GLU A 125 8.72 23.47 -13.62
N SER A 126 9.48 24.23 -12.82
CA SER A 126 10.07 25.49 -13.26
C SER A 126 11.01 25.34 -14.46
N ARG A 127 11.73 24.21 -14.56
CA ARG A 127 12.66 23.91 -15.68
C ARG A 127 11.95 23.53 -16.96
N VAL A 128 10.85 22.79 -16.85
CA VAL A 128 10.02 22.42 -18.01
C VAL A 128 9.47 23.68 -18.70
N HIS A 129 9.03 24.67 -17.91
CA HIS A 129 8.57 25.96 -18.45
C HIS A 129 9.70 26.79 -19.07
N GLY A 130 10.94 26.59 -18.64
CA GLY A 130 12.13 27.26 -19.17
C GLY A 130 12.70 26.64 -20.46
N GLY A 131 12.08 25.58 -21.01
CA GLY A 131 12.52 24.91 -22.23
C GLY A 131 13.75 24.01 -22.08
N THR A 132 14.28 23.85 -20.86
CA THR A 132 15.35 22.88 -20.57
C THR A 132 14.74 21.52 -20.31
N THR A 133 15.02 20.54 -21.18
CA THR A 133 14.48 19.17 -21.13
C THR A 133 15.19 18.26 -20.14
N HIS A 134 16.05 18.80 -19.27
CA HIS A 134 16.87 17.99 -18.38
C HIS A 134 16.24 17.89 -16.98
N ASP A 135 15.57 16.76 -16.73
CA ASP A 135 15.10 16.29 -15.42
C ASP A 135 16.28 15.78 -14.55
N SER A 136 17.40 16.50 -14.54
CA SER A 136 18.60 16.13 -13.79
C SER A 136 19.05 17.22 -12.82
N PHE A 137 19.45 16.79 -11.63
CA PHE A 137 19.94 17.62 -10.54
C PHE A 137 21.44 17.41 -10.39
N SER A 138 22.18 18.47 -10.13
CA SER A 138 23.58 18.33 -9.72
C SER A 138 23.65 17.90 -8.25
N VAL A 139 24.69 17.15 -7.88
CA VAL A 139 24.91 16.74 -6.48
C VAL A 139 25.00 17.96 -5.55
N ASN A 140 25.58 19.07 -6.02
CA ASN A 140 25.65 20.33 -5.26
C ASN A 140 24.28 20.99 -5.04
N GLU A 141 23.34 20.82 -5.96
CA GLU A 141 21.97 21.28 -5.76
C GLU A 141 21.26 20.45 -4.68
N LEU A 142 21.41 19.13 -4.72
CA LEU A 142 20.86 18.25 -3.68
C LEU A 142 21.47 18.52 -2.30
N ARG A 143 22.80 18.71 -2.25
CA ARG A 143 23.51 19.07 -1.01
C ARG A 143 22.96 20.35 -0.38
N ARG A 144 22.77 21.40 -1.18
CA ARG A 144 22.17 22.66 -0.71
C ARG A 144 20.75 22.45 -0.16
N ARG A 145 19.91 21.66 -0.84
CA ARG A 145 18.56 21.35 -0.37
C ARG A 145 18.56 20.58 0.95
N TYR A 146 19.45 19.60 1.12
CA TYR A 146 19.56 18.85 2.39
C TYR A 146 20.06 19.76 3.52
N GLU A 147 21.02 20.64 3.23
CA GLU A 147 21.49 21.64 4.19
C GLU A 147 20.39 22.64 4.58
N ASP A 148 19.55 23.06 3.63
CA ASP A 148 18.41 23.94 3.89
C ASP A 148 17.39 23.28 4.82
N LEU A 149 17.00 22.04 4.53
CA LEU A 149 16.07 21.29 5.36
C LEU A 149 16.63 21.04 6.77
N ARG A 150 17.93 20.72 6.87
CA ARG A 150 18.63 20.60 8.16
C ARG A 150 18.61 21.92 8.94
N ARG A 151 18.88 23.05 8.27
CA ARG A 151 18.86 24.38 8.92
C ARG A 151 17.45 24.78 9.37
N GLN A 152 16.45 24.48 8.56
CA GLN A 152 15.04 24.70 8.91
C GLN A 152 14.64 23.89 10.13
N ALA A 153 14.98 22.60 10.16
CA ALA A 153 14.75 21.76 11.32
C ALA A 153 15.40 22.36 12.56
N ALA A 154 16.70 22.69 12.50
CA ALA A 154 17.42 23.29 13.63
C ALA A 154 16.78 24.58 14.16
N ALA A 155 16.13 25.36 13.29
CA ALA A 155 15.42 26.59 13.67
C ALA A 155 14.07 26.35 14.37
N GLU A 156 13.43 25.20 14.16
CA GLU A 156 12.10 24.87 14.71
C GLU A 156 12.12 24.45 16.20
N GLY A 157 13.29 24.28 16.84
CA GLY A 157 13.42 24.08 18.29
C GLY A 157 13.39 22.62 18.79
N LEU A 158 13.06 22.40 20.08
CA LEU A 158 13.06 21.08 20.74
C LEU A 158 12.15 20.09 19.98
N GLY A 159 12.74 19.04 19.43
CA GLY A 159 12.10 18.09 18.49
C GLY A 159 12.80 18.05 17.12
N ALA A 160 13.67 19.02 16.81
CA ALA A 160 14.40 19.06 15.56
C ALA A 160 15.57 18.06 15.43
N ALA A 161 16.10 17.56 16.56
CA ALA A 161 17.31 16.74 16.56
C ALA A 161 17.20 15.50 15.65
N PRO A 162 16.11 14.70 15.70
CA PRO A 162 15.97 13.54 14.82
C PRO A 162 15.92 13.89 13.32
N VAL A 163 15.36 15.05 12.97
CA VAL A 163 15.31 15.52 11.58
C VAL A 163 16.68 16.04 11.14
N CYS A 164 17.38 16.78 12.00
CA CYS A 164 18.74 17.22 11.75
C CYS A 164 19.68 16.03 11.51
N ASP A 165 19.66 15.04 12.42
CA ASP A 165 20.49 13.84 12.33
C ASP A 165 20.17 13.03 11.08
N PHE A 166 18.89 12.93 10.73
CA PHE A 166 18.44 12.30 9.48
C PHE A 166 19.08 12.95 8.25
N TRP A 167 19.02 14.28 8.11
CA TRP A 167 19.62 14.97 6.97
C TRP A 167 21.15 14.96 6.99
N VAL A 168 21.78 14.96 8.17
CA VAL A 168 23.23 14.76 8.31
C VAL A 168 23.64 13.39 7.78
N ALA A 169 22.88 12.33 8.09
CA ALA A 169 23.14 11.01 7.55
C ALA A 169 23.03 11.00 6.01
N ARG A 170 21.98 11.59 5.43
CA ARG A 170 21.81 11.66 3.96
C ARG A 170 22.86 12.52 3.26
N LEU A 171 23.35 13.57 3.90
CA LEU A 171 24.47 14.37 3.39
C LEU A 171 25.76 13.56 3.26
N ARG A 172 26.02 12.61 4.18
CA ARG A 172 27.18 11.73 4.14
C ARG A 172 27.09 10.67 3.04
N GLU A 173 25.87 10.31 2.63
CA GLU A 173 25.60 9.32 1.57
C GLU A 173 25.77 9.90 0.15
N LEU A 174 25.76 11.23 0.00
CA LEU A 174 25.93 11.86 -1.30
C LEU A 174 27.36 11.64 -1.85
N PRO A 175 27.50 11.35 -3.16
CA PRO A 175 28.81 11.29 -3.80
C PRO A 175 29.62 12.58 -3.59
N GLN A 176 30.93 12.44 -3.43
CA GLN A 176 31.82 13.60 -3.36
C GLN A 176 32.06 14.23 -4.74
N HIS A 177 31.97 13.43 -5.81
CA HIS A 177 32.20 13.88 -7.18
C HIS A 177 30.95 14.55 -7.77
N GLU A 178 31.11 15.76 -8.30
CA GLU A 178 30.03 16.62 -8.77
C GLU A 178 29.50 16.27 -10.17
N SER A 179 30.21 15.42 -10.91
CA SER A 179 29.97 15.20 -12.34
C SER A 179 28.82 14.26 -12.67
N VAL A 180 28.29 13.51 -11.70
CA VAL A 180 27.20 12.57 -11.94
C VAL A 180 25.85 13.30 -11.82
N PRO A 181 25.10 13.47 -12.93
CA PRO A 181 23.75 14.01 -12.85
C PRO A 181 22.85 13.02 -12.12
N VAL A 182 22.01 13.51 -11.22
CA VAL A 182 21.02 12.70 -10.48
C VAL A 182 19.65 12.95 -11.11
N THR A 183 19.00 11.92 -11.62
CA THR A 183 17.69 12.05 -12.26
C THR A 183 16.57 12.16 -11.23
N LEU A 184 15.38 12.60 -11.67
CA LEU A 184 14.20 12.58 -10.81
C LEU A 184 13.84 11.16 -10.34
N ASP A 185 14.14 10.14 -11.14
CA ASP A 185 13.84 8.74 -10.82
C ASP A 185 14.82 8.17 -9.78
N ASP A 186 16.10 8.61 -9.80
CA ASP A 186 17.06 8.31 -8.73
C ASP A 186 16.59 8.91 -7.40
N ILE A 187 16.10 10.15 -7.43
CA ILE A 187 15.55 10.83 -6.25
C ILE A 187 14.28 10.12 -5.75
N ALA A 188 13.39 9.72 -6.66
CA ALA A 188 12.18 8.99 -6.32
C ALA A 188 12.49 7.64 -5.65
N SER A 189 13.49 6.91 -6.19
CA SER A 189 13.95 5.64 -5.64
C SER A 189 14.57 5.81 -4.25
N ALA A 190 15.38 6.85 -4.05
CA ALA A 190 15.95 7.18 -2.74
C ALA A 190 14.86 7.53 -1.72
N LEU A 191 13.89 8.37 -2.10
CA LEU A 191 12.77 8.76 -1.24
C LEU A 191 11.90 7.56 -0.83
N LEU A 192 11.60 6.67 -1.77
CA LEU A 192 10.87 5.43 -1.50
C LEU A 192 11.63 4.60 -0.47
N LYS A 193 12.91 4.31 -0.72
CA LYS A 193 13.77 3.54 0.18
C LYS A 193 13.83 4.14 1.59
N TRP A 194 13.96 5.47 1.69
CA TRP A 194 14.02 6.14 2.99
C TRP A 194 12.71 6.03 3.76
N LEU A 195 11.57 6.22 3.09
CA LEU A 195 10.27 6.03 3.74
C LEU A 195 10.05 4.59 4.18
N GLU A 196 10.44 3.61 3.37
CA GLU A 196 10.31 2.19 3.72
C GLU A 196 11.11 1.84 4.96
N VAL A 197 12.35 2.34 5.07
CA VAL A 197 13.17 2.16 6.27
C VAL A 197 12.53 2.83 7.48
N LEU A 198 12.05 4.06 7.32
CA LEU A 198 11.48 4.87 8.39
C LEU A 198 10.16 4.30 8.92
N LEU A 199 9.34 3.75 8.02
CA LEU A 199 8.01 3.22 8.33
C LEU A 199 7.99 1.70 8.53
N LYS A 200 9.14 1.01 8.42
CA LYS A 200 9.27 -0.44 8.62
C LYS A 200 8.62 -0.93 9.93
N PRO A 201 8.79 -0.26 11.09
CA PRO A 201 8.16 -0.71 12.34
C PRO A 201 6.62 -0.73 12.25
N LEU A 202 6.04 0.25 11.55
CA LEU A 202 4.59 0.39 11.38
C LEU A 202 4.03 -0.60 10.36
N MET A 203 4.84 -0.98 9.37
CA MET A 203 4.48 -1.96 8.35
C MET A 203 4.52 -3.41 8.87
N ARG A 204 5.32 -3.73 9.90
CA ARG A 204 5.34 -5.08 10.51
C ARG A 204 4.09 -5.39 11.33
N GLY A 205 3.34 -4.37 11.74
CA GLY A 205 2.17 -4.52 12.59
C GLY A 205 2.53 -4.94 14.03
N PRO A 206 1.64 -4.75 15.01
CA PRO A 206 1.89 -5.06 16.42
C PRO A 206 1.87 -6.57 16.75
N ALA A 207 1.74 -7.45 15.75
CA ALA A 207 1.53 -8.88 15.92
C ALA A 207 2.64 -9.74 15.28
N GLY A 208 3.78 -9.13 14.94
CA GLY A 208 4.90 -9.78 14.29
C GLY A 208 6.13 -9.98 15.19
N ASP A 209 5.93 -10.10 16.50
CA ASP A 209 6.99 -10.40 17.48
C ASP A 209 7.26 -11.91 17.64
N ASP A 210 6.62 -12.76 16.85
CA ASP A 210 6.83 -14.21 16.90
C ASP A 210 7.83 -14.65 15.81
N ASP A 211 8.99 -15.15 16.27
CA ASP A 211 9.85 -16.15 15.59
C ASP A 211 11.00 -15.71 14.65
N ASP A 212 11.61 -14.53 14.83
CA ASP A 212 13.01 -14.31 14.42
C ASP A 212 13.94 -14.26 15.66
N ALA A 213 13.67 -15.12 16.66
CA ALA A 213 14.69 -15.57 17.59
C ALA A 213 15.67 -16.43 16.77
N GLU A 214 16.54 -15.73 16.03
CA GLU A 214 17.73 -16.30 15.43
C GLU A 214 18.44 -17.07 16.54
N PHE A 215 18.51 -18.37 16.29
CA PHE A 215 19.10 -19.40 17.11
C PHE A 215 20.50 -18.95 17.51
N ASP A 216 20.63 -18.33 18.68
CA ASP A 216 21.91 -18.08 19.34
C ASP A 216 22.43 -19.48 19.72
N GLU A 217 23.14 -20.10 18.78
CA GLU A 217 23.93 -21.29 19.04
C GLU A 217 24.93 -20.93 20.16
N GLU A 218 24.63 -21.46 21.34
CA GLU A 218 25.47 -21.54 22.52
C GLU A 218 26.96 -21.61 22.16
N LEU A 219 27.65 -20.47 22.20
CA LEU A 219 29.07 -20.44 22.43
C LEU A 219 29.26 -20.19 23.92
N GLU A 220 29.38 -21.32 24.63
CA GLU A 220 29.83 -21.43 26.02
C GLU A 220 30.98 -20.46 26.28
N THR A 221 30.69 -19.33 26.93
CA THR A 221 31.72 -18.53 27.58
C THR A 221 31.68 -18.85 29.06
N ASP A 222 32.63 -19.69 29.45
CA ASP A 222 32.93 -20.02 30.83
C ASP A 222 33.11 -18.77 31.69
N ASP A 223 32.60 -18.94 32.90
CA ASP A 223 32.63 -18.05 34.06
C ASP A 223 33.96 -17.31 34.25
N ASP A 224 33.89 -15.98 34.37
CA ASP A 224 34.83 -15.26 35.22
C ASP A 224 34.16 -14.08 35.95
N ALA A 225 34.43 -14.07 37.26
CA ALA A 225 33.67 -13.39 38.28
C ALA A 225 34.11 -11.94 38.53
N ALA A 226 33.14 -11.04 38.71
CA ALA A 226 33.21 -9.85 39.57
C ALA A 226 31.80 -9.25 39.67
N SER A 227 31.11 -9.35 40.81
CA SER A 227 31.16 -8.39 41.93
C SER A 227 30.90 -6.95 41.48
N TYR A 228 29.74 -6.39 41.84
CA TYR A 228 29.44 -5.00 42.26
C TYR A 228 27.89 -4.85 42.21
N SER A 229 27.16 -4.82 43.33
CA SER A 229 26.96 -3.71 44.29
C SER A 229 25.56 -3.14 44.13
N ASP A 230 24.83 -3.31 45.23
CA ASP A 230 23.48 -2.91 45.60
C ASP A 230 23.33 -1.37 45.63
N GLU A 231 22.33 -0.81 44.93
CA GLU A 231 21.88 0.57 45.16
C GLU A 231 20.35 0.71 45.01
N PRO A 232 19.74 1.62 45.80
CA PRO A 232 18.38 1.45 46.29
C PRO A 232 17.27 2.03 45.40
N GLU A 233 16.11 1.41 45.55
CA GLU A 233 14.81 1.77 45.00
C GLU A 233 14.43 3.23 45.29
N GLN A 234 14.16 4.00 44.22
CA GLN A 234 13.57 5.32 44.32
C GLN A 234 12.13 5.27 43.78
N GLU A 235 11.21 5.16 44.73
CA GLU A 235 9.76 5.17 44.59
C GLU A 235 9.27 6.57 44.14
N TRP A 236 8.76 6.68 42.91
CA TRP A 236 8.12 7.90 42.42
C TRP A 236 6.62 7.67 42.21
N ALA A 237 5.79 8.32 43.03
CA ALA A 237 4.34 8.33 42.92
C ALA A 237 3.84 9.40 41.92
N PRO A 238 2.77 9.14 41.13
CA PRO A 238 2.16 10.16 40.29
C PRO A 238 0.97 10.85 41.01
N PRO A 239 0.73 12.16 40.78
CA PRO A 239 -0.52 12.77 41.19
C PRO A 239 -1.65 12.48 40.19
N SER A 240 -2.83 12.25 40.78
CA SER A 240 -4.11 11.97 40.12
C SER A 240 -4.88 13.24 39.74
N ALA A 241 -5.87 13.04 38.85
CA ALA A 241 -7.03 13.88 38.52
C ALA A 241 -6.79 15.01 37.49
N THR A 242 -7.69 15.33 36.54
CA THR A 242 -9.15 15.28 36.61
C THR A 242 -9.79 15.22 35.22
N SER A 243 -10.92 14.54 35.15
CA SER A 243 -11.90 14.48 34.05
C SER A 243 -12.58 15.84 33.81
N ALA A 244 -12.78 16.21 32.53
CA ALA A 244 -14.01 16.86 32.04
C ALA A 244 -13.93 17.18 30.54
N ARG A 245 -14.69 16.44 29.71
CA ARG A 245 -15.70 17.00 28.79
C ARG A 245 -16.30 15.91 27.92
N ARG A 246 -17.53 15.51 28.28
CA ARG A 246 -18.51 14.96 27.35
C ARG A 246 -19.28 16.12 26.74
N HIS A 247 -19.54 16.00 25.44
CA HIS A 247 -20.76 16.38 24.69
C HIS A 247 -20.40 16.96 23.34
N GLU A 248 -20.21 16.07 22.35
CA GLU A 248 -20.50 16.31 20.93
C GLU A 248 -20.31 14.97 20.21
N GLY A 249 -21.37 14.17 20.14
CA GLY A 249 -21.27 12.78 19.69
C GLY A 249 -22.61 12.19 19.34
N ALA A 250 -23.21 12.71 18.27
CA ALA A 250 -24.35 12.05 17.62
C ALA A 250 -24.23 12.12 16.08
N ALA A 251 -23.72 13.22 15.51
CA ALA A 251 -23.54 13.35 14.06
C ALA A 251 -22.22 12.77 13.52
N ILE A 252 -21.18 12.61 14.35
CA ILE A 252 -19.86 12.06 13.95
C ILE A 252 -19.89 10.52 13.90
N ALA A 253 -20.82 9.88 14.60
CA ALA A 253 -20.92 8.42 14.67
C ALA A 253 -21.46 7.78 13.37
N GLU A 254 -22.26 8.51 12.61
CA GLU A 254 -22.85 8.03 11.35
C GLU A 254 -21.83 8.11 10.19
N ALA A 255 -21.05 9.19 10.12
CA ALA A 255 -19.94 9.32 9.17
C ALA A 255 -18.77 8.35 9.48
N ALA A 256 -18.49 8.08 10.76
CA ALA A 256 -17.46 7.11 11.16
C ALA A 256 -17.84 5.66 10.80
N ALA A 257 -19.14 5.33 10.75
CA ALA A 257 -19.61 4.00 10.36
C ALA A 257 -19.43 3.73 8.85
N GLU A 258 -19.60 4.74 7.99
CA GLU A 258 -19.37 4.63 6.54
C GLU A 258 -17.87 4.63 6.17
N VAL A 259 -17.04 5.38 6.92
CA VAL A 259 -15.58 5.39 6.75
C VAL A 259 -14.92 4.08 7.22
N ALA A 260 -15.41 3.47 8.31
CA ALA A 260 -15.00 2.14 8.75
C ALA A 260 -15.36 1.04 7.74
N ALA A 261 -16.47 1.19 7.01
CA ALA A 261 -16.85 0.27 5.94
C ALA A 261 -15.91 0.37 4.71
N LEU A 262 -15.33 1.55 4.44
CA LEU A 262 -14.39 1.78 3.32
C LEU A 262 -12.95 1.35 3.64
N ALA A 263 -12.47 1.59 4.87
CA ALA A 263 -11.22 1.00 5.35
C ALA A 263 -11.34 -0.53 5.43
N GLY A 264 -12.53 -1.03 5.80
CA GLY A 264 -12.89 -2.44 5.70
C GLY A 264 -12.93 -2.95 4.26
N HIS A 265 -13.30 -2.15 3.25
CA HIS A 265 -13.33 -2.59 1.85
C HIS A 265 -11.91 -2.70 1.25
N LEU A 266 -11.05 -1.71 1.49
CA LEU A 266 -9.66 -1.73 1.05
C LEU A 266 -8.82 -2.76 1.85
N GLY A 267 -9.08 -2.87 3.15
CA GLY A 267 -8.50 -3.91 4.02
C GLY A 267 -9.04 -5.31 3.76
N SER A 268 -10.30 -5.46 3.32
CA SER A 268 -10.87 -6.73 2.87
C SER A 268 -10.26 -7.17 1.55
N ILE A 269 -10.03 -6.26 0.60
CA ILE A 269 -9.31 -6.61 -0.64
C ILE A 269 -7.89 -7.11 -0.33
N ALA A 270 -7.17 -6.47 0.60
CA ALA A 270 -5.84 -6.91 1.04
C ALA A 270 -5.87 -8.21 1.87
N GLY A 271 -6.84 -8.36 2.79
CA GLY A 271 -6.97 -9.52 3.68
C GLY A 271 -7.50 -10.78 2.99
N THR A 272 -8.35 -10.64 1.97
CA THR A 272 -8.85 -11.78 1.18
C THR A 272 -7.76 -12.33 0.26
N VAL A 273 -6.86 -11.47 -0.22
CA VAL A 273 -5.67 -11.88 -0.99
C VAL A 273 -4.66 -12.58 -0.07
N ALA A 274 -4.40 -12.05 1.13
CA ALA A 274 -3.44 -12.65 2.07
C ALA A 274 -3.84 -14.05 2.60
N MET A 275 -5.14 -14.34 2.77
CA MET A 275 -5.59 -15.71 3.14
C MET A 275 -5.62 -16.68 1.94
N GLN A 276 -5.76 -16.20 0.71
CA GLN A 276 -5.79 -17.04 -0.49
C GLN A 276 -4.43 -17.65 -0.86
N HIS A 277 -3.32 -17.14 -0.33
CA HIS A 277 -1.99 -17.70 -0.58
C HIS A 277 -1.62 -18.91 0.30
N ARG A 278 -2.37 -19.21 1.37
CA ARG A 278 -2.07 -20.35 2.27
C ARG A 278 -2.84 -21.64 1.97
N LEU A 279 -3.91 -21.58 1.17
CA LEU A 279 -4.69 -22.74 0.76
C LEU A 279 -4.64 -22.79 -0.77
N GLY A 280 -4.13 -23.88 -1.35
CA GLY A 280 -3.88 -24.01 -2.79
C GLY A 280 -5.03 -23.58 -3.70
N PRO A 281 -4.81 -23.45 -5.02
CA PRO A 281 -5.70 -22.76 -5.98
C PRO A 281 -7.14 -23.29 -6.09
N ALA A 282 -7.46 -24.41 -5.44
CA ALA A 282 -8.79 -24.99 -5.35
C ALA A 282 -9.54 -24.71 -4.04
N SER A 283 -8.95 -24.00 -3.08
CA SER A 283 -9.54 -23.78 -1.75
C SER A 283 -10.84 -22.98 -1.79
N TRP A 284 -10.94 -22.01 -2.71
CA TRP A 284 -12.17 -21.25 -2.95
C TRP A 284 -13.31 -22.11 -3.54
N LEU A 285 -13.01 -23.26 -4.15
CA LEU A 285 -14.01 -24.22 -4.65
C LEU A 285 -14.64 -25.06 -3.53
N LEU A 286 -14.13 -25.00 -2.30
CA LEU A 286 -14.65 -25.79 -1.19
C LEU A 286 -15.55 -24.99 -0.25
N VAL A 287 -15.63 -23.66 -0.41
CA VAL A 287 -16.41 -22.79 0.46
C VAL A 287 -17.68 -22.34 -0.24
N ALA A 288 -18.82 -22.85 0.22
CA ALA A 288 -20.15 -22.43 -0.22
C ALA A 288 -20.55 -21.08 0.39
N ALA A 289 -21.02 -20.16 -0.44
CA ALA A 289 -21.63 -18.93 0.09
C ALA A 289 -23.03 -19.24 0.65
N PRO A 290 -23.42 -18.66 1.79
CA PRO A 290 -24.81 -18.73 2.24
C PRO A 290 -25.65 -17.98 1.20
N ASN A 291 -26.58 -18.68 0.54
CA ASN A 291 -27.42 -18.22 -0.58
C ASN A 291 -26.85 -18.41 -2.00
N GLU A 292 -25.89 -19.30 -2.20
CA GLU A 292 -25.43 -19.67 -3.53
C GLU A 292 -26.53 -20.42 -4.33
N PRO A 293 -26.80 -20.07 -5.61
CA PRO A 293 -27.80 -20.76 -6.42
C PRO A 293 -27.47 -22.26 -6.58
N GLN A 294 -28.50 -23.11 -6.63
CA GLN A 294 -28.33 -24.57 -6.69
C GLN A 294 -27.52 -25.00 -7.94
N GLU A 295 -27.61 -24.25 -9.03
CA GLU A 295 -26.85 -24.46 -10.26
C GLU A 295 -25.35 -24.25 -10.04
N VAL A 296 -24.96 -23.26 -9.23
CA VAL A 296 -23.55 -22.98 -8.92
C VAL A 296 -23.00 -24.04 -7.98
N CYS A 297 -23.80 -24.49 -7.00
CA CYS A 297 -23.44 -25.63 -6.14
C CYS A 297 -23.19 -26.90 -6.96
N ARG A 298 -24.10 -27.25 -7.89
CA ARG A 298 -23.94 -28.42 -8.78
C ARG A 298 -22.73 -28.30 -9.69
N PHE A 299 -22.52 -27.12 -10.29
CA PHE A 299 -21.33 -26.89 -11.13
C PHE A 299 -20.04 -27.06 -10.35
N ARG A 300 -19.99 -26.54 -9.11
CA ARG A 300 -18.83 -26.67 -8.24
C ARG A 300 -18.58 -28.11 -7.82
N GLU A 301 -19.62 -28.86 -7.43
CA GLU A 301 -19.52 -30.29 -7.13
C GLU A 301 -18.97 -31.10 -8.31
N GLN A 302 -19.46 -30.83 -9.52
CA GLN A 302 -18.94 -31.44 -10.75
C GLN A 302 -17.48 -31.09 -11.01
N LEU A 303 -17.09 -29.84 -10.75
CA LEU A 303 -15.72 -29.39 -10.91
C LEU A 303 -14.77 -30.09 -9.91
N VAL A 304 -15.19 -30.15 -8.64
CA VAL A 304 -14.43 -30.84 -7.57
C VAL A 304 -14.28 -32.32 -7.87
N HIS A 305 -15.33 -32.98 -8.38
CA HIS A 305 -15.27 -34.39 -8.78
C HIS A 305 -14.24 -34.63 -9.89
N ARG A 306 -14.23 -33.79 -10.94
CA ARG A 306 -13.25 -33.89 -12.05
C ARG A 306 -11.82 -33.54 -11.64
N ILE A 307 -11.67 -32.65 -10.66
CA ILE A 307 -10.37 -32.28 -10.08
C ILE A 307 -9.83 -33.43 -9.22
N GLY A 308 -10.69 -34.13 -8.48
CA GLY A 308 -10.33 -35.25 -7.60
C GLY A 308 -9.66 -36.41 -8.33
N ASP A 309 -10.07 -36.67 -9.58
CA ASP A 309 -9.44 -37.68 -10.44
C ASP A 309 -8.07 -37.25 -10.99
N GLY A 310 -7.67 -36.00 -10.76
CA GLY A 310 -6.53 -35.38 -11.40
C GLY A 310 -5.15 -35.59 -10.75
N GLY A 311 -5.08 -36.10 -9.51
CA GLY A 311 -3.84 -36.11 -8.73
C GLY A 311 -3.49 -34.73 -8.13
N PRO A 312 -2.50 -34.68 -7.22
CA PRO A 312 -2.30 -33.55 -6.29
C PRO A 312 -1.81 -32.24 -6.94
N GLU A 313 -1.34 -32.26 -8.18
CA GLU A 313 -0.88 -31.05 -8.88
C GLU A 313 -1.93 -30.53 -9.85
N LEU A 314 -2.88 -29.76 -9.31
CA LEU A 314 -3.82 -29.02 -10.14
C LEU A 314 -3.16 -27.73 -10.64
N THR A 315 -2.51 -27.82 -11.81
CA THR A 315 -2.01 -26.61 -12.49
C THR A 315 -3.18 -25.73 -12.94
N PHE A 316 -2.94 -24.42 -12.97
CA PHE A 316 -3.93 -23.44 -13.38
C PHE A 316 -4.53 -23.71 -14.77
N GLY A 317 -3.68 -24.07 -15.72
CA GLY A 317 -4.10 -24.41 -17.09
C GLY A 317 -4.93 -25.70 -17.17
N ARG A 318 -4.83 -26.60 -16.19
CA ARG A 318 -5.69 -27.78 -16.07
C ARG A 318 -7.04 -27.44 -15.47
N LEU A 319 -7.07 -26.61 -14.42
CA LEU A 319 -8.31 -26.08 -13.85
C LEU A 319 -9.14 -25.34 -14.92
N TYR A 320 -8.51 -24.44 -15.68
CA TYR A 320 -9.19 -23.70 -16.75
C TYR A 320 -9.79 -24.62 -17.83
N ARG A 321 -9.05 -25.66 -18.24
CA ARG A 321 -9.56 -26.66 -19.19
C ARG A 321 -10.73 -27.44 -18.63
N LEU A 322 -10.62 -27.96 -17.40
CA LEU A 322 -11.71 -28.68 -16.73
C LEU A 322 -12.97 -27.82 -16.58
N MET A 323 -12.82 -26.54 -16.29
CA MET A 323 -13.93 -25.59 -16.24
C MET A 323 -14.57 -25.41 -17.62
N THR A 324 -13.76 -25.24 -18.66
CA THR A 324 -14.25 -25.08 -20.04
C THR A 324 -14.97 -26.32 -20.53
N ASP A 325 -14.47 -27.51 -20.20
CA ASP A 325 -15.06 -28.80 -20.57
C ASP A 325 -16.39 -29.02 -19.84
N ALA A 326 -16.44 -28.76 -18.52
CA ALA A 326 -17.67 -28.87 -17.73
C ALA A 326 -18.77 -27.91 -18.23
N LEU A 327 -18.38 -26.69 -18.59
CA LEU A 327 -19.26 -25.68 -19.17
C LEU A 327 -19.75 -26.07 -20.58
N SER A 328 -18.90 -26.71 -21.38
CA SER A 328 -19.24 -27.16 -22.73
C SER A 328 -20.16 -28.38 -22.70
N GLU A 329 -19.96 -29.30 -21.76
CA GLU A 329 -20.82 -30.47 -21.58
C GLU A 329 -22.21 -30.11 -21.08
N ASP A 330 -22.35 -29.17 -20.13
CA ASP A 330 -23.67 -28.70 -19.68
C ASP A 330 -24.42 -27.97 -20.82
N ALA A 331 -23.69 -27.27 -21.70
CA ALA A 331 -24.26 -26.69 -22.90
C ALA A 331 -24.74 -27.74 -23.92
N ALA A 332 -24.01 -28.85 -24.06
CA ALA A 332 -24.37 -29.96 -24.95
C ALA A 332 -25.55 -30.80 -24.42
N ALA A 333 -25.58 -31.08 -23.12
CA ALA A 333 -26.61 -31.87 -22.46
C ALA A 333 -28.00 -31.21 -22.49
N ARG A 334 -28.05 -29.87 -22.53
CA ARG A 334 -29.32 -29.12 -22.52
C ARG A 334 -29.98 -28.95 -23.88
N GLY A 335 -29.45 -29.57 -24.95
CA GLY A 335 -30.04 -29.53 -26.29
C GLY A 335 -30.02 -28.12 -26.88
N GLY A 336 -28.99 -27.80 -27.66
CA GLY A 336 -28.69 -26.46 -28.15
C GLY A 336 -29.91 -25.62 -28.57
N GLY A 337 -30.20 -24.56 -27.81
CA GLY A 337 -31.30 -23.65 -28.14
C GLY A 337 -31.51 -22.43 -27.23
N SER A 338 -30.99 -22.43 -26.00
CA SER A 338 -31.17 -21.27 -25.11
C SER A 338 -30.03 -20.25 -25.28
N SER A 339 -30.32 -19.11 -25.92
CA SER A 339 -29.39 -17.96 -25.99
C SER A 339 -29.02 -17.44 -24.58
N LEU A 340 -29.90 -17.68 -23.60
CA LEU A 340 -29.68 -17.37 -22.19
C LEU A 340 -28.51 -18.17 -21.62
N SER A 341 -28.41 -19.46 -21.95
CA SER A 341 -27.31 -20.33 -21.49
C SER A 341 -25.95 -19.84 -21.99
N ARG A 342 -25.87 -19.40 -23.27
CA ARG A 342 -24.65 -18.81 -23.83
C ARG A 342 -24.26 -17.49 -23.18
N ALA A 343 -25.22 -16.65 -22.80
CA ALA A 343 -24.95 -15.38 -22.12
C ALA A 343 -24.42 -15.61 -20.70
N THR A 344 -25.01 -16.55 -19.95
CA THR A 344 -24.56 -16.94 -18.61
C THR A 344 -23.17 -17.60 -18.64
N LEU A 345 -22.93 -18.46 -19.65
CA LEU A 345 -21.62 -19.06 -19.92
C LEU A 345 -20.56 -17.99 -20.22
N ARG A 346 -20.88 -17.01 -21.07
CA ARG A 346 -19.97 -15.91 -21.37
C ARG A 346 -19.68 -15.07 -20.12
N ALA A 347 -20.69 -14.72 -19.34
CA ALA A 347 -20.52 -13.98 -18.10
C ALA A 347 -19.69 -14.76 -17.06
N GLY A 348 -19.88 -16.08 -16.99
CA GLY A 348 -19.09 -16.98 -16.15
C GLY A 348 -17.62 -17.02 -16.59
N MET A 349 -17.36 -17.19 -17.89
CA MET A 349 -16.00 -17.17 -18.45
C MET A 349 -15.33 -15.80 -18.30
N GLU A 350 -16.06 -14.70 -18.43
CA GLU A 350 -15.52 -13.35 -18.22
C GLU A 350 -15.16 -13.10 -16.74
N ARG A 351 -16.01 -13.55 -15.81
CA ARG A 351 -15.68 -13.51 -14.37
C ARG A 351 -14.47 -14.38 -14.04
N LEU A 352 -14.38 -15.57 -14.63
CA LEU A 352 -13.26 -16.47 -14.43
C LEU A 352 -11.98 -15.94 -15.05
N ALA A 353 -12.02 -15.40 -16.26
CA ALA A 353 -10.89 -14.66 -16.85
C ALA A 353 -10.44 -13.50 -15.96
N GLY A 354 -11.37 -12.84 -15.27
CA GLY A 354 -11.07 -11.83 -14.25
C GLY A 354 -10.36 -12.42 -13.02
N VAL A 355 -10.76 -13.61 -12.54
CA VAL A 355 -10.09 -14.31 -11.43
C VAL A 355 -8.71 -14.83 -11.87
N VAL A 356 -8.60 -15.39 -13.07
CA VAL A 356 -7.34 -15.82 -13.71
C VAL A 356 -6.32 -14.68 -13.73
N ARG A 357 -6.73 -13.51 -14.24
CA ARG A 357 -5.86 -12.32 -14.30
C ARG A 357 -5.44 -11.82 -12.91
N ARG A 358 -6.21 -12.15 -11.87
CA ARG A 358 -5.88 -11.81 -10.48
C ARG A 358 -4.98 -12.83 -9.79
N GLN A 359 -4.87 -14.07 -10.30
CA GLN A 359 -4.07 -15.15 -9.71
C GLN A 359 -2.83 -15.56 -10.52
N VAL A 360 -2.72 -15.11 -11.77
CA VAL A 360 -1.48 -15.20 -12.56
C VAL A 360 -0.54 -14.01 -12.27
N ARG A 361 -1.04 -13.03 -11.52
CA ARG A 361 -0.25 -12.11 -10.68
C ARG A 361 0.03 -12.78 -9.35
#